data_AF-A0A3N5TRE6-F1
#
_entry.id   AF-A0A3N5TRE6-F1
#
_cell.length_a   1.000
_cell.length_b   1.000
_cell.length_c   1.000
_cell.angle_alpha   90.00
_cell.angle_beta   90.00
_cell.angle_gamma   90.00
#
_symmetry.space_group_name_H-M   'P 1'
#
loop_
_entity.id
_entity.type
_entity.pdbx_description
1 polymer ?
#
loop_
_entity_poly.entity_id
_entity_poly.type
_entity_poly.pdbx_seq_one_letter_code
_entity_poly.pdbx_strand_id
1 'polypeptide(L)'
;VRAADVCLKEKRKLVLVVRETPLHKGHLRLMAQAADMGAHILPPVPSFYHHPKTIQDIIDQTIGKIFDYMGIGHNLFQRWGEEENKDESSGRLKVC
;
A
#
# COMPACT_ATOMS: atom_id res chain seq x y z
N VAL A 1 -5.29 -0.86 -19.03
CA VAL A 1 -5.74 0.55 -19.10
C VAL A 1 -7.24 0.69 -18.81
N ARG A 2 -8.12 -0.07 -19.48
CA ARG A 2 -9.58 0.07 -19.32
C ARG A 2 -10.10 -0.10 -17.88
N ALA A 3 -9.58 -1.06 -17.12
CA ALA A 3 -10.03 -1.28 -15.74
C ALA A 3 -9.73 -0.07 -14.82
N ALA A 4 -8.53 0.51 -14.91
CA ALA A 4 -8.15 1.67 -14.11
C ALA A 4 -8.99 2.92 -14.48
N ASP A 5 -9.24 3.13 -15.77
CA ASP A 5 -10.11 4.18 -16.29
C ASP A 5 -11.56 4.03 -15.75
N VAL A 6 -12.08 2.80 -15.74
CA VAL A 6 -13.39 2.50 -15.13
C VAL A 6 -13.38 2.74 -13.62
N CYS A 7 -12.31 2.36 -12.91
CA CYS A 7 -12.22 2.65 -11.47
C CYS A 7 -12.29 4.15 -11.19
N LEU A 8 -11.56 4.96 -11.96
CA LEU A 8 -11.55 6.42 -11.80
C LEU A 8 -12.92 7.04 -12.12
N LYS A 9 -13.54 6.68 -13.25
CA LYS A 9 -14.85 7.26 -13.61
C LYS A 9 -15.97 6.87 -12.64
N GLU A 10 -15.92 5.66 -12.08
CA GLU A 10 -16.88 5.16 -11.09
C GLU A 10 -16.52 5.55 -9.65
N LYS A 11 -15.50 6.39 -9.45
CA LYS A 11 -15.01 6.83 -8.12
C LYS A 11 -14.68 5.66 -7.18
N ARG A 12 -14.18 4.56 -7.73
CA ARG A 12 -13.72 3.39 -6.97
C ARG A 12 -12.28 3.60 -6.53
N LYS A 13 -11.91 3.00 -5.39
CA LYS A 13 -10.53 2.98 -4.89
C LYS A 13 -9.57 2.42 -5.95
N LEU A 14 -8.51 3.15 -6.24
CA LEU A 14 -7.43 2.76 -7.15
C LEU A 14 -6.09 3.09 -6.50
N VAL A 15 -5.22 2.09 -6.33
CA VAL A 15 -3.85 2.28 -5.85
C VAL A 15 -2.88 2.05 -7.00
N LEU A 16 -1.93 2.97 -7.17
CA LEU A 16 -0.84 2.88 -8.15
C LEU A 16 0.49 2.72 -7.41
N VAL A 17 1.07 1.51 -7.52
CA VAL A 17 2.37 1.18 -6.93
C VAL A 17 3.47 1.39 -7.96
N VAL A 18 3.96 2.62 -8.06
CA VAL A 18 4.95 3.02 -9.07
C VAL A 18 6.36 2.65 -8.61
N ARG A 19 7.04 1.77 -9.35
CA ARG A 19 8.40 1.32 -9.06
C ARG A 19 9.34 1.75 -10.18
N GLU A 20 10.00 2.88 -10.00
CA GLU A 20 11.03 3.39 -10.91
C GLU A 20 12.00 4.33 -10.16
N THR A 21 13.28 4.37 -10.57
CA THR A 21 14.28 5.30 -10.03
C THR A 21 15.49 5.41 -10.99
N PRO A 22 15.93 6.62 -11.38
CA PRO A 22 15.42 7.94 -11.00
C PRO A 22 14.15 8.35 -11.75
N LEU A 23 13.32 9.19 -11.12
CA LEU A 23 12.13 9.74 -11.77
C LEU A 23 12.48 10.96 -12.62
N HIS A 24 12.10 10.94 -13.90
CA HIS A 24 12.13 12.14 -14.73
C HIS A 24 10.81 12.91 -14.64
N LYS A 25 10.80 14.16 -15.13
CA LYS A 25 9.63 15.07 -15.06
C LYS A 25 8.34 14.50 -15.64
N GLY A 26 8.44 13.62 -16.64
CA GLY A 26 7.28 12.96 -17.25
C GLY A 26 6.59 12.01 -16.28
N HIS A 27 7.34 11.18 -15.55
CA HIS A 27 6.79 10.32 -14.50
C HIS A 27 6.03 11.14 -13.45
N LEU A 28 6.66 12.21 -12.95
CA LEU A 28 6.05 13.09 -11.94
C LEU A 28 4.77 13.73 -12.45
N ARG A 29 4.75 14.23 -13.69
CA ARG A 29 3.56 14.86 -14.29
C ARG A 29 2.41 13.87 -14.48
N LEU A 30 2.71 12.62 -14.82
CA LEU A 30 1.69 11.56 -14.97
C LEU A 30 1.14 11.12 -13.61
N MET A 31 2.01 10.95 -12.62
CA MET A 31 1.59 10.59 -11.26
C MET A 31 0.76 11.70 -10.61
N ALA A 32 1.14 12.97 -10.79
CA ALA A 32 0.36 14.11 -10.32
C ALA A 32 -1.05 14.14 -10.94
N GLN A 33 -1.14 14.00 -12.27
CA GLN A 33 -2.44 13.94 -12.96
C GLN A 33 -3.31 12.77 -12.46
N ALA A 34 -2.72 11.59 -12.26
CA ALA A 34 -3.46 10.45 -11.74
C ALA A 34 -3.93 10.69 -10.29
N ALA A 35 -3.11 11.34 -9.46
CA ALA A 35 -3.48 11.75 -8.10
C ALA A 35 -4.64 12.76 -8.09
N ASP A 36 -4.60 13.77 -8.98
CA ASP A 36 -5.66 14.76 -9.14
C ASP A 36 -7.00 14.12 -9.56
N MET A 37 -6.95 13.02 -10.31
CA MET A 37 -8.13 12.23 -10.71
C MET A 37 -8.65 11.30 -9.60
N GLY A 38 -7.98 11.21 -8.46
CA GLY A 38 -8.37 10.37 -7.32
C GLY A 38 -7.66 9.02 -7.20
N ALA A 39 -6.62 8.77 -8.01
CA ALA A 39 -5.76 7.60 -7.79
C ALA A 39 -4.85 7.82 -6.56
N HIS A 40 -4.65 6.78 -5.77
CA HIS A 40 -3.71 6.82 -4.66
C HIS A 40 -2.33 6.38 -5.11
N ILE A 41 -1.36 7.30 -5.12
CA ILE A 41 0.02 7.02 -5.53
C ILE A 41 0.80 6.50 -4.32
N LEU A 42 1.17 5.22 -4.36
CA LEU A 42 1.85 4.53 -3.25
C LEU A 42 3.10 3.84 -3.79
N PRO A 43 4.20 4.58 -4.03
CA PRO A 43 5.45 3.95 -4.46
C PRO A 43 5.96 3.02 -3.34
N PRO A 44 6.63 1.90 -3.69
CA PRO A 44 7.19 0.98 -2.72
C PRO A 44 8.46 1.59 -2.10
N VAL A 45 8.26 2.55 -1.19
CA VAL A 45 9.30 3.19 -0.40
C VAL A 45 9.21 2.62 1.01
N PRO A 46 9.99 1.57 1.31
CA PRO A 46 9.94 0.94 2.62
C PRO A 46 10.48 1.88 3.69
N SER A 47 9.89 1.80 4.87
CA SER A 47 10.33 2.52 6.06
C SER A 47 11.07 1.54 6.97
N PHE A 48 12.27 1.94 7.39
CA PHE A 48 13.17 1.14 8.22
C PHE A 48 13.02 1.41 9.72
N TYR A 49 12.06 2.23 10.15
CA TYR A 49 11.85 2.54 11.57
C TYR A 49 11.50 1.31 12.43
N HIS A 50 10.98 0.25 11.82
CA HIS A 50 10.65 -1.02 12.49
C HIS A 50 11.80 -2.05 12.45
N HIS A 51 13.00 -1.66 11.98
CA HIS A 51 14.17 -2.53 11.87
C HIS A 51 13.84 -3.91 11.25
N PRO A 52 13.36 -3.96 10.00
CA PRO A 52 13.01 -5.21 9.33
C PRO A 52 14.22 -6.16 9.31
N LYS A 53 13.99 -7.43 9.65
CA LYS A 53 15.02 -8.48 9.68
C LYS A 53 15.09 -9.23 8.37
N THR A 54 13.97 -9.29 7.65
CA THR A 54 13.85 -10.06 6.41
C THR A 54 13.36 -9.18 5.27
N ILE A 55 13.59 -9.65 4.03
CA ILE A 55 13.00 -9.04 2.83
C ILE A 55 11.46 -9.12 2.89
N GLN A 56 10.92 -10.17 3.51
CA GLN A 56 9.48 -10.34 3.65
C GLN A 56 8.87 -9.20 4.48
N ASP A 57 9.53 -8.78 5.56
CA ASP A 57 9.06 -7.68 6.42
C ASP A 57 8.91 -6.36 5.63
N ILE A 58 9.81 -6.12 4.66
CA ILE A 58 9.80 -4.95 3.76
C ILE A 58 8.60 -5.02 2.80
N ILE A 59 8.34 -6.20 2.26
CA ILE A 59 7.21 -6.47 1.37
C ILE A 59 5.89 -6.31 2.14
N ASP A 60 5.81 -6.90 3.33
CA ASP A 60 4.64 -6.91 4.20
C ASP A 60 4.25 -5.51 4.65
N GLN A 61 5.23 -4.63 4.90
CA GLN A 61 4.96 -3.22 5.16
C GLN A 61 4.32 -2.52 3.95
N THR A 62 4.78 -2.80 2.73
CA THR A 62 4.22 -2.18 1.52
C THR A 62 2.80 -2.70 1.25
N ILE A 63 2.58 -4.01 1.37
CA ILE A 63 1.27 -4.64 1.21
C ILE A 63 0.30 -4.14 2.28
N GLY A 64 0.76 -4.03 3.53
CA GLY A 64 -0.06 -3.54 4.64
C GLY A 64 -0.61 -2.13 4.36
N LYS A 65 0.23 -1.19 3.88
CA LYS A 65 -0.27 0.14 3.49
C LYS A 65 -1.32 0.10 2.37
N ILE A 66 -1.20 -0.84 1.44
CA ILE A 66 -2.21 -1.04 0.37
C ILE A 66 -3.52 -1.55 1.00
N PHE A 67 -3.44 -2.52 1.91
CA PHE A 67 -4.60 -3.07 2.61
C PHE A 67 -5.28 -2.03 3.51
N ASP A 68 -4.51 -1.19 4.21
CA ASP A 68 -5.00 -0.05 4.97
C ASP A 68 -5.86 0.87 4.10
N TYR A 69 -5.36 1.26 2.92
CA TYR A 69 -6.14 2.09 1.99
C TYR A 69 -7.39 1.37 1.46
N MET A 70 -7.28 0.07 1.17
CA MET A 70 -8.41 -0.74 0.72
C MET A 70 -9.45 -0.96 1.83
N GLY A 71 -9.09 -0.80 3.10
CA GLY A 71 -9.94 -1.07 4.26
C GLY A 71 -9.98 -2.56 4.63
N ILE A 72 -8.91 -3.30 4.31
CA ILE A 72 -8.79 -4.73 4.59
C ILE A 72 -7.97 -4.88 5.88
N GLY A 73 -8.55 -5.50 6.90
CA GLY A 73 -7.84 -5.77 8.15
C GLY A 73 -6.68 -6.74 7.95
N HIS A 74 -5.51 -6.44 8.50
CA HIS A 74 -4.32 -7.27 8.40
C HIS A 74 -3.39 -7.07 9.61
N ASN A 75 -2.51 -8.04 9.86
CA ASN A 75 -1.46 -7.98 10.89
C ASN A 75 -0.10 -8.29 10.25
N LEU A 76 0.26 -7.51 9.23
CA LEU A 76 1.45 -7.76 8.39
C LEU A 76 2.68 -6.98 8.87
N PHE A 77 2.47 -5.85 9.53
CA PHE A 77 3.55 -5.05 10.08
C PHE A 77 3.05 -4.34 11.33
N GLN A 78 3.97 -4.05 12.25
CA GLN A 78 3.65 -3.30 13.45
C GLN A 78 3.39 -1.83 13.09
N ARG A 79 2.22 -1.32 13.44
CA ARG A 79 1.92 0.10 13.23
C ARG A 79 2.67 0.95 14.24
N TRP A 80 3.00 2.17 13.82
CA TRP A 80 3.65 3.13 14.70
C TRP A 80 2.76 3.45 15.91
N GLY A 81 3.26 3.25 17.12
CA GLY A 81 2.55 3.52 18.37
C GLY A 81 1.71 2.37 18.93
N GLU A 82 1.67 1.21 18.25
CA GLU A 82 1.08 -0.01 18.80
C GLU A 82 2.17 -0.82 19.54
N GLU A 83 1.90 -1.19 20.79
CA GLU A 83 2.77 -2.08 21.57
C GLU A 83 2.78 -3.51 20.96
N GLU A 84 3.90 -4.23 21.10
CA GLU A 84 4.04 -5.62 20.62
C GLU A 84 3.00 -6.53 21.30
N ASN A 85 1.85 -6.75 20.66
CA ASN A 85 0.98 -7.88 21.00
C ASN A 85 1.51 -9.13 20.30
N LYS A 86 2.28 -9.93 21.05
CA LYS A 86 2.66 -11.29 20.66
C LYS A 86 1.47 -12.23 20.81
N ASP A 87 0.52 -12.15 19.87
CA ASP A 87 -0.50 -13.19 19.72
C ASP A 87 -0.14 -14.10 18.53
N GLU A 88 0.60 -15.17 18.86
CA GLU A 88 0.59 -16.40 18.09
C GLU A 88 -0.78 -17.07 18.27
N SER A 89 -1.67 -16.95 17.29
CA SER A 89 -2.70 -17.98 17.08
C SER A 89 -3.35 -17.87 15.70
N SER A 90 -2.92 -18.79 14.84
CA SER A 90 -3.72 -19.59 13.91
C SER A 90 -4.84 -18.89 13.13
N GLY A 91 -4.70 -18.95 11.81
CA GLY A 91 -5.68 -18.48 10.84
C GLY A 91 -7.12 -18.79 11.23
N ARG A 92 -7.89 -17.73 11.43
CA ARG A 92 -9.35 -17.80 11.36
C ARG A 92 -9.82 -16.60 10.58
N LEU A 93 -10.09 -16.81 9.28
CA LEU A 93 -11.01 -15.97 8.54
C LEU A 93 -12.28 -15.84 9.39
N LYS A 94 -12.49 -14.68 10.02
CA LYS A 94 -13.83 -14.25 10.40
C LYS A 94 -14.45 -13.61 9.17
N VAL A 95 -15.11 -14.45 8.38
CA VAL A 95 -16.20 -14.00 7.51
C VAL A 95 -17.36 -13.67 8.44
N CYS A 96 -17.77 -12.40 8.46
CA CYS A 96 -19.11 -11.99 8.84
C CYS A 96 -19.71 -11.29 7.63
#